data_AF-A0A2D4MWC9-F1
#
_entry.id   AF-A0A2D4MWC9-F1
#
_cell.length_a   1.000
_cell.length_b   1.000
_cell.length_c   1.000
_cell.angle_alpha   90.00
_cell.angle_beta   90.00
_cell.angle_gamma   90.00
#
_symmetry.space_group_name_H-M   'P 1'
#
loop_
_entity.id
_entity.type
_entity.pdbx_description
1 polymer ?
#
loop_
_entity_poly.entity_id
_entity_poly.type
_entity_poly.pdbx_seq_one_letter_code
_entity_poly.pdbx_strand_id
1 'polypeptide(L)'
;ERTEGLAQRAIKVFIRNASLLRPLGEGGKMRLAADFAQMELAVAPLCRRVSDLGKSYKLLRSFRPMLFQTSEHIFNSPAVGDVIPYSTIIQFLFTRAPTELKSPFQRADWTIARYSRWLDDHPAEKDRLILIRGALEAYVQSVRSREGKEFAPVYPVMVQLLQKALSSLQ
;
A
#
# COMPACT_ATOMS: atom_id res chain seq x y z
N GLU A 1 25.02 -12.20 2.73
CA GLU A 1 24.03 -13.07 2.04
C GLU A 1 22.83 -13.47 2.91
N ARG A 2 22.94 -14.26 4.00
CA ARG A 2 21.73 -14.66 4.78
C ARG A 2 21.02 -13.51 5.51
N THR A 3 21.75 -12.53 6.04
CA THR A 3 21.20 -11.41 6.81
C THR A 3 20.55 -10.33 5.93
N GLU A 4 21.06 -10.13 4.72
CA GLU A 4 20.49 -9.21 3.73
C GLU A 4 19.09 -9.67 3.30
N GLY A 5 18.90 -10.97 3.07
CA GLY A 5 17.58 -11.53 2.77
C GLY A 5 16.57 -11.27 3.89
N LEU A 6 17.00 -11.40 5.15
CA LEU A 6 16.19 -11.06 6.32
C LEU A 6 15.83 -9.57 6.35
N ALA A 7 16.79 -8.68 6.12
CA ALA A 7 16.56 -7.23 6.07
C ALA A 7 15.60 -6.83 4.93
N GLN A 8 15.78 -7.38 3.73
CA GLN A 8 14.86 -7.16 2.60
C GLN A 8 13.44 -7.61 2.95
N ARG A 9 13.30 -8.79 3.58
CA ARG A 9 12.01 -9.31 4.01
C ARG A 9 11.37 -8.43 5.09
N ALA A 10 12.15 -8.00 6.07
CA ALA A 10 11.70 -7.12 7.14
C ALA A 10 11.14 -5.80 6.58
N ILE A 11 11.83 -5.18 5.60
CA ILE A 11 11.34 -3.98 4.91
C ILE A 11 10.02 -4.25 4.20
N LYS A 12 9.91 -5.35 3.45
CA LYS A 12 8.66 -5.70 2.74
C LYS A 12 7.47 -5.84 3.70
N VAL A 13 7.67 -6.51 4.83
CA VAL A 13 6.64 -6.70 5.85
C VAL A 13 6.30 -5.38 6.54
N PHE A 14 7.30 -4.54 6.84
CA PHE A 14 7.10 -3.21 7.39
C PHE A 14 6.24 -2.33 6.48
N ILE A 15 6.57 -2.23 5.18
CA ILE A 15 5.79 -1.45 4.20
C ILE A 15 4.37 -1.99 4.06
N ARG A 16 4.21 -3.32 4.02
CA ARG A 16 2.89 -3.95 4.01
C ARG A 16 2.05 -3.48 5.19
N ASN A 17 2.56 -3.60 6.42
CA ASN A 17 1.83 -3.19 7.61
C ASN A 17 1.55 -1.68 7.63
N ALA A 18 2.53 -0.86 7.24
CA ALA A 18 2.37 0.59 7.11
C ALA A 18 1.22 0.96 6.15
N SER A 19 1.07 0.23 5.03
CA SER A 19 -0.01 0.46 4.07
C SER A 19 -1.41 0.09 4.57
N LEU A 20 -1.51 -0.66 5.67
CA LEU A 20 -2.77 -1.14 6.25
C LEU A 20 -3.25 -0.33 7.46
N LEU A 21 -2.43 0.62 7.94
CA LEU A 21 -2.76 1.42 9.12
C LEU A 21 -3.91 2.37 8.83
N ARG A 22 -5.07 2.08 9.41
CA ARG A 22 -6.27 2.92 9.30
C ARG A 22 -7.05 2.92 10.62
N PRO A 23 -7.52 4.08 11.10
CA PRO A 23 -7.32 5.42 10.56
C PRO A 23 -5.88 5.93 10.74
N LEU A 24 -5.41 6.78 9.83
CA LEU A 24 -4.07 7.39 9.90
C LEU A 24 -4.17 8.93 9.84
N GLY A 25 -4.25 9.56 11.01
CA GLY A 25 -4.21 11.03 11.15
C GLY A 25 -2.79 11.60 11.11
N GLU A 26 -2.65 12.93 11.18
CA GLU A 26 -1.36 13.63 11.07
C GLU A 26 -0.32 13.18 12.10
N GLY A 27 -0.71 13.06 13.38
CA GLY A 27 0.19 12.53 14.41
C GLY A 27 0.60 11.07 14.15
N GLY A 28 -0.28 10.27 13.53
CA GLY A 28 0.03 8.92 13.08
C GLY A 28 1.04 8.90 11.94
N LYS A 29 0.90 9.80 10.94
CA LYS A 29 1.85 9.97 9.85
C LYS A 29 3.24 10.37 10.34
N MET A 30 3.31 11.30 11.31
CA MET A 30 4.59 11.73 11.88
C MET A 30 5.30 10.60 12.63
N ARG A 31 4.58 9.82 13.45
CA ARG A 31 5.14 8.64 14.12
C ARG A 31 5.58 7.59 13.11
N LEU A 32 4.75 7.28 12.12
CA LEU A 32 5.09 6.34 11.08
C LEU A 32 6.33 6.81 10.30
N ALA A 33 6.44 8.09 9.97
CA ALA A 33 7.63 8.64 9.32
C ALA A 33 8.90 8.52 10.17
N ALA A 34 8.79 8.56 11.51
CA ALA A 34 9.89 8.24 12.42
C ALA A 34 10.20 6.73 12.38
N ASP A 35 9.19 5.86 12.38
CA ASP A 35 9.37 4.41 12.26
C ASP A 35 10.08 4.02 10.96
N PHE A 36 9.84 4.73 9.85
CA PHE A 36 10.59 4.53 8.60
C PHE A 36 12.09 4.81 8.77
N ALA A 37 12.45 5.85 9.53
CA ALA A 37 13.85 6.15 9.84
C ALA A 37 14.45 5.11 10.79
N GLN A 38 13.70 4.68 11.79
CA GLN A 38 14.13 3.61 12.71
C GLN A 38 14.31 2.29 11.98
N MET A 39 13.43 1.97 11.03
CA MET A 39 13.55 0.77 10.21
C MET A 39 14.83 0.79 9.37
N GLU A 40 15.17 1.93 8.77
CA GLU A 40 16.42 2.12 8.02
C GLU A 40 17.66 1.92 8.91
N LEU A 41 17.64 2.45 10.14
CA LEU A 41 18.72 2.25 11.12
C LEU A 41 18.80 0.79 11.59
N ALA A 42 17.67 0.13 11.81
CA ALA A 42 17.61 -1.24 12.32
C ALA A 42 18.13 -2.27 11.32
N VAL A 43 17.99 -2.04 10.02
CA VAL A 43 18.52 -2.94 8.98
C VAL A 43 19.98 -2.68 8.63
N ALA A 44 20.53 -1.51 9.00
CA ALA A 44 21.90 -1.13 8.65
C ALA A 44 22.96 -2.14 9.16
N PRO A 45 22.89 -2.68 10.39
CA PRO A 45 23.84 -3.67 10.88
C PRO A 45 23.75 -5.03 10.17
N LEU A 46 22.65 -5.31 9.45
CA LEU A 46 22.42 -6.60 8.80
C LEU A 46 23.08 -6.68 7.41
N CYS A 47 23.63 -5.58 6.91
CA CYS A 47 24.15 -5.44 5.56
C CYS A 47 25.52 -4.75 5.59
N ARG A 48 26.36 -4.96 4.56
CA ARG A 48 27.60 -4.15 4.44
C ARG A 48 27.28 -2.69 4.14
N ARG A 49 26.34 -2.45 3.21
CA ARG A 49 25.76 -1.14 2.93
C ARG A 49 24.25 -1.29 2.75
N VAL A 50 23.48 -0.32 3.21
CA VAL A 50 22.00 -0.34 3.07
C VAL A 50 21.58 -0.32 1.58
N SER A 51 22.41 0.27 0.71
CA SER A 51 22.22 0.24 -0.75
C SER A 51 22.22 -1.17 -1.33
N ASP A 52 22.91 -2.12 -0.70
CA ASP A 52 23.02 -3.51 -1.17
C ASP A 52 21.65 -4.24 -1.04
N LEU A 53 20.70 -3.69 -0.27
CA LEU A 53 19.31 -4.18 -0.21
C LEU A 53 18.50 -3.90 -1.49
N GLY A 54 19.05 -3.12 -2.42
CA GLY A 54 18.51 -2.90 -3.76
C GLY A 54 17.07 -2.38 -3.77
N LYS A 55 16.18 -3.11 -4.48
CA LYS A 55 14.77 -2.71 -4.66
C LYS A 55 14.04 -2.51 -3.34
N SER A 56 14.33 -3.30 -2.31
CA SER A 56 13.64 -3.20 -1.02
C SER A 56 13.97 -1.88 -0.31
N TYR A 57 15.23 -1.46 -0.34
CA TYR A 57 15.61 -0.17 0.24
C TYR A 57 15.07 1.01 -0.58
N LYS A 58 15.10 0.93 -1.92
CA LYS A 58 14.44 1.93 -2.77
C LYS A 58 12.95 2.06 -2.44
N LEU A 59 12.25 0.94 -2.25
CA LEU A 59 10.85 0.93 -1.82
C LEU A 59 10.64 1.66 -0.50
N LEU A 60 11.47 1.39 0.53
CA LEU A 60 11.40 2.07 1.82
C LEU A 60 11.52 3.60 1.66
N ARG A 61 12.52 4.04 0.89
CA ARG A 61 12.82 5.46 0.66
C ARG A 61 11.74 6.15 -0.18
N SER A 62 11.23 5.50 -1.22
CA SER A 62 10.20 6.05 -2.11
C SER A 62 8.82 6.08 -1.46
N PHE A 63 8.52 5.17 -0.53
CA PHE A 63 7.22 5.12 0.13
C PHE A 63 7.08 6.18 1.23
N ARG A 64 8.15 6.51 1.97
CA ARG A 64 8.09 7.47 3.09
C ARG A 64 7.47 8.83 2.72
N PRO A 65 7.81 9.47 1.59
CA PRO A 65 7.17 10.73 1.17
C PRO A 65 5.66 10.60 0.88
N MET A 66 5.19 9.41 0.48
CA MET A 66 3.78 9.17 0.15
C MET A 66 2.86 9.42 1.35
N LEU A 67 3.38 9.33 2.57
CA LEU A 67 2.65 9.62 3.80
C LEU A 67 2.07 11.06 3.81
N PHE A 68 2.76 12.00 3.19
CA PHE A 68 2.47 13.44 3.25
C PHE A 68 1.96 14.02 1.92
N GLN A 69 1.95 13.24 0.84
CA GLN A 69 1.48 13.68 -0.48
C GLN A 69 -0.04 13.58 -0.62
N THR A 70 -0.67 14.42 -1.43
CA THR A 70 -2.09 14.28 -1.80
C THR A 70 -2.31 13.05 -2.68
N SER A 71 -3.55 12.62 -2.87
CA SER A 71 -3.87 11.44 -3.67
C SER A 71 -3.49 11.66 -5.15
N GLU A 72 -3.63 12.89 -5.64
CA GLU A 72 -3.30 13.33 -6.99
C GLU A 72 -1.79 13.36 -7.21
N HIS A 73 -1.01 13.83 -6.22
CA HIS A 73 0.46 13.79 -6.30
C HIS A 73 0.99 12.36 -6.26
N ILE A 74 0.36 11.47 -5.48
CA ILE A 74 0.69 10.04 -5.49
C ILE A 74 0.43 9.43 -6.86
N PHE A 75 -0.72 9.73 -7.48
CA PHE A 75 -1.08 9.23 -8.80
C PHE A 75 -0.04 9.57 -9.88
N ASN A 76 0.48 10.81 -9.82
CA ASN A 76 1.47 11.31 -10.78
C ASN A 76 2.92 10.95 -10.44
N SER A 77 3.17 10.27 -9.31
CA SER A 77 4.52 9.93 -8.89
C SER A 77 5.15 8.90 -9.82
N PRO A 78 6.36 9.14 -10.37
CA PRO A 78 7.05 8.16 -11.20
C PRO A 78 7.49 6.92 -10.41
N ALA A 79 7.53 7.01 -9.07
CA ALA A 79 7.84 5.85 -8.23
C ALA A 79 6.73 4.80 -8.23
N VAL A 80 5.49 5.18 -8.56
CA VAL A 80 4.33 4.28 -8.58
C VAL A 80 4.31 3.46 -9.87
N GLY A 81 4.41 2.14 -9.72
CA GLY A 81 4.52 1.17 -10.82
C GLY A 81 5.96 0.75 -11.13
N ASP A 82 6.96 1.58 -10.79
CA ASP A 82 8.39 1.24 -10.95
C ASP A 82 8.97 0.65 -9.65
N VAL A 83 9.04 1.47 -8.60
CA VAL A 83 9.61 1.08 -7.30
C VAL A 83 8.53 0.65 -6.32
N ILE A 84 7.39 1.36 -6.31
CA ILE A 84 6.25 1.10 -5.44
C ILE A 84 5.21 0.31 -6.24
N PRO A 85 4.89 -0.93 -5.84
CA PRO A 85 3.84 -1.72 -6.48
C PRO A 85 2.48 -1.00 -6.42
N TYR A 86 1.71 -1.05 -7.51
CA TYR A 86 0.38 -0.46 -7.59
C TYR A 86 -0.55 -0.98 -6.49
N SER A 87 -0.51 -2.28 -6.25
CA SER A 87 -1.29 -2.91 -5.18
C SER A 87 -1.01 -2.29 -3.81
N THR A 88 0.26 -2.06 -3.47
CA THR A 88 0.68 -1.48 -2.18
C THR A 88 0.21 -0.03 -2.04
N ILE A 89 0.33 0.79 -3.08
CA ILE A 89 -0.05 2.20 -2.97
C ILE A 89 -1.57 2.38 -2.95
N ILE A 90 -2.33 1.59 -3.73
CA ILE A 90 -3.79 1.62 -3.67
C ILE A 90 -4.27 1.13 -2.30
N GLN A 91 -3.62 0.10 -1.74
CA GLN A 91 -3.88 -0.35 -0.38
C GLN A 91 -3.69 0.77 0.64
N PHE A 92 -2.62 1.56 0.51
CA PHE A 92 -2.37 2.73 1.35
C PHE A 92 -3.43 3.84 1.17
N LEU A 93 -3.98 4.04 -0.02
CA LEU A 93 -5.03 5.05 -0.23
C LEU A 93 -6.32 4.76 0.54
N PHE A 94 -6.59 3.49 0.90
CA PHE A 94 -7.70 3.17 1.81
C PHE A 94 -7.57 3.83 3.19
N THR A 95 -6.37 4.20 3.63
CA THR A 95 -6.16 4.93 4.89
C THR A 95 -6.83 6.31 4.90
N ARG A 96 -7.07 6.87 3.71
CA ARG A 96 -7.74 8.16 3.46
C ARG A 96 -9.21 8.02 3.10
N ALA A 97 -9.69 6.79 2.92
CA ALA A 97 -11.07 6.51 2.56
C ALA A 97 -12.00 6.64 3.79
N PRO A 98 -13.30 6.89 3.57
CA PRO A 98 -14.31 6.84 4.64
C PRO A 98 -14.71 5.39 4.94
N THR A 99 -15.22 5.11 6.15
CA THR A 99 -15.36 3.75 6.71
C THR A 99 -16.27 2.83 5.89
N GLU A 100 -17.16 3.39 5.08
CA GLU A 100 -18.03 2.69 4.13
C GLU A 100 -17.23 2.02 3.00
N LEU A 101 -16.12 2.62 2.58
CA LEU A 101 -15.17 2.00 1.66
C LEU A 101 -14.25 1.06 2.47
N LYS A 102 -14.72 -0.16 2.67
CA LYS A 102 -13.99 -1.24 3.35
C LYS A 102 -12.72 -1.62 2.58
N SER A 103 -11.63 -1.84 3.32
CA SER A 103 -10.39 -2.39 2.74
C SER A 103 -10.60 -3.82 2.21
N PRO A 104 -9.76 -4.31 1.28
CA PRO A 104 -10.00 -5.60 0.64
C PRO A 104 -10.10 -6.77 1.62
N PHE A 105 -9.25 -6.80 2.63
CA PHE A 105 -9.31 -7.81 3.69
C PHE A 105 -10.56 -7.70 4.56
N GLN A 106 -11.06 -6.49 4.81
CA GLN A 106 -12.29 -6.28 5.58
C GLN A 106 -13.52 -6.74 4.80
N ARG A 107 -13.53 -6.55 3.47
CA ARG A 107 -14.59 -7.08 2.60
C ARG A 107 -14.60 -8.61 2.60
N ALA A 108 -13.42 -9.22 2.62
CA ALA A 108 -13.28 -10.67 2.61
C ALA A 108 -13.46 -11.31 4.01
N ASP A 109 -13.78 -10.53 5.04
CA ASP A 109 -13.86 -10.95 6.44
C ASP A 109 -12.58 -11.65 6.93
N TRP A 110 -11.43 -11.10 6.53
CA TRP A 110 -10.11 -11.60 6.92
C TRP A 110 -9.53 -10.79 8.07
N THR A 111 -8.80 -11.46 8.96
CA THR A 111 -7.90 -10.78 9.89
C THR A 111 -6.70 -10.22 9.14
N ILE A 112 -6.03 -9.21 9.72
CA ILE A 112 -4.79 -8.65 9.16
C ILE A 112 -3.73 -9.76 9.01
N ALA A 113 -3.65 -10.70 9.96
CA ALA A 113 -2.72 -11.82 9.89
C ALA A 113 -3.01 -12.75 8.70
N ARG A 114 -4.29 -13.08 8.46
CA ARG A 114 -4.70 -13.86 7.29
C ARG A 114 -4.39 -13.13 5.99
N TYR A 115 -4.66 -11.82 5.94
CA TYR A 115 -4.35 -11.03 4.75
C TYR A 115 -2.86 -10.93 4.47
N SER A 116 -2.04 -10.74 5.50
CA SER A 116 -0.58 -10.72 5.37
C SER A 116 -0.06 -12.05 4.82
N ARG A 117 -0.55 -13.19 5.33
CA ARG A 117 -0.21 -14.51 4.80
C ARG A 117 -0.65 -14.66 3.33
N TRP A 118 -1.89 -14.26 3.02
CA TRP A 118 -2.39 -14.30 1.65
C TRP A 118 -1.50 -13.49 0.68
N LEU A 119 -1.01 -12.32 1.08
CA LEU A 119 -0.08 -11.51 0.28
C LEU A 119 1.29 -12.19 0.07
N ASP A 120 1.71 -13.08 0.96
CA ASP A 120 2.92 -13.89 0.77
C ASP A 120 2.69 -15.02 -0.23
N ASP A 121 1.54 -15.68 -0.14
CA ASP A 121 1.15 -16.78 -1.02
C ASP A 121 0.81 -16.30 -2.45
N HIS A 122 0.48 -15.01 -2.61
CA HIS A 122 0.11 -14.38 -3.89
C HIS A 122 1.09 -13.25 -4.23
N PRO A 123 2.31 -13.57 -4.73
CA PRO A 123 3.31 -12.58 -5.09
C PRO A 123 2.94 -11.81 -6.36
N ALA A 124 2.12 -12.38 -7.24
CA ALA A 124 1.71 -11.76 -8.48
C ALA A 124 0.85 -10.51 -8.23
N GLU A 125 1.22 -9.40 -8.86
CA GLU A 125 0.51 -8.12 -8.71
C GLU A 125 -0.94 -8.22 -9.18
N LYS A 126 -1.19 -8.98 -10.26
CA LYS A 126 -2.51 -9.20 -10.84
C LYS A 126 -3.53 -9.71 -9.81
N ASP A 127 -3.17 -10.70 -9.00
CA ASP A 127 -4.09 -11.29 -8.02
C ASP A 127 -4.45 -10.28 -6.92
N ARG A 128 -3.47 -9.49 -6.48
CA ARG A 128 -3.66 -8.43 -5.49
C ARG A 128 -4.55 -7.31 -6.03
N LEU A 129 -4.35 -6.92 -7.29
CA LEU A 129 -5.18 -5.91 -7.95
C LEU A 129 -6.61 -6.40 -8.16
N ILE A 130 -6.83 -7.68 -8.47
CA ILE A 130 -8.16 -8.28 -8.56
C ILE A 130 -8.90 -8.21 -7.21
N LEU A 131 -8.20 -8.52 -6.11
CA LEU A 131 -8.78 -8.40 -4.77
C LEU A 131 -9.17 -6.94 -4.44
N ILE A 132 -8.31 -5.98 -4.79
CA ILE A 132 -8.57 -4.54 -4.64
C ILE A 132 -9.75 -4.10 -5.50
N ARG A 133 -9.82 -4.54 -6.76
CA ARG A 133 -10.94 -4.26 -7.67
C ARG A 133 -12.27 -4.67 -7.05
N GLY A 134 -12.33 -5.87 -6.48
CA GLY A 134 -13.50 -6.33 -5.76
C GLY A 134 -13.91 -5.36 -4.64
N ALA A 135 -12.98 -4.86 -3.84
CA ALA A 135 -13.29 -3.89 -2.78
C ALA A 135 -13.89 -2.59 -3.33
N LEU A 136 -13.31 -2.04 -4.40
CA LEU A 136 -13.79 -0.81 -5.05
C LEU A 136 -15.19 -1.00 -5.68
N GLU A 137 -15.43 -2.13 -6.34
CA GLU A 137 -16.74 -2.46 -6.93
C GLU A 137 -17.84 -2.60 -5.87
N ALA A 138 -17.54 -3.18 -4.70
CA ALA A 138 -18.48 -3.25 -3.56
C ALA A 138 -18.97 -1.87 -3.16
N TYR A 139 -18.03 -0.94 -3.06
CA TYR A 139 -18.31 0.40 -2.61
C TYR A 139 -19.23 1.12 -3.60
N VAL A 140 -19.01 0.95 -4.90
CA VAL A 140 -19.94 1.48 -5.93
C VAL A 140 -21.35 0.94 -5.73
N GLN A 141 -21.49 -0.36 -5.55
CA GLN A 141 -22.82 -0.97 -5.34
C GLN A 141 -23.48 -0.44 -4.06
N SER A 142 -22.71 -0.30 -2.97
CA SER A 142 -23.22 0.26 -1.72
C SER A 142 -23.59 1.74 -1.80
N VAL A 143 -22.90 2.54 -2.61
CA VAL A 143 -23.24 3.96 -2.81
C VAL A 143 -24.53 4.06 -3.64
N ARG A 144 -24.63 3.27 -4.72
CA ARG A 144 -25.82 3.20 -5.58
C ARG A 144 -27.07 2.76 -4.81
N SER A 145 -26.94 1.74 -3.95
CA SER A 145 -28.08 1.22 -3.17
C SER A 145 -28.62 2.21 -2.13
N ARG A 146 -27.83 3.22 -1.76
CA ARG A 146 -28.21 4.27 -0.79
C ARG A 146 -28.63 5.57 -1.48
N GLU A 147 -28.79 5.56 -2.80
CA GLU A 147 -29.03 6.76 -3.64
C GLU A 147 -27.96 7.85 -3.44
N GLY A 148 -26.76 7.46 -2.99
CA GLY A 148 -25.65 8.38 -2.79
C GLY A 148 -25.17 8.93 -4.13
N LYS A 149 -25.08 10.26 -4.23
CA LYS A 149 -24.66 10.95 -5.46
C LYS A 149 -23.17 11.25 -5.50
N GLU A 150 -22.47 11.12 -4.37
CA GLU A 150 -21.06 11.47 -4.25
C GLU A 150 -20.20 10.30 -3.78
N PHE A 151 -19.08 10.10 -4.46
CA PHE A 151 -18.04 9.16 -4.06
C PHE A 151 -17.02 9.85 -3.16
N ALA A 152 -16.34 9.06 -2.32
CA ALA A 152 -15.19 9.54 -1.57
C ALA A 152 -14.16 10.22 -2.49
N PRO A 153 -13.57 11.37 -2.13
CA PRO A 153 -12.62 12.08 -3.00
C PRO A 153 -11.42 11.24 -3.45
N VAL A 154 -10.98 10.28 -2.63
CA VAL A 154 -9.89 9.35 -2.97
C VAL A 154 -10.28 8.25 -3.96
N TYR A 155 -11.58 7.94 -4.09
CA TYR A 155 -12.07 6.81 -4.87
C TYR A 155 -11.73 6.92 -6.37
N PRO A 156 -11.96 8.05 -7.07
CA PRO A 156 -11.59 8.18 -8.49
C PRO A 156 -10.10 7.93 -8.73
N VAL A 157 -9.24 8.43 -7.84
CA VAL A 157 -7.79 8.21 -7.92
C VAL A 157 -7.43 6.73 -7.81
N MET A 158 -8.07 6.00 -6.89
CA MET A 158 -7.85 4.56 -6.71
C MET A 158 -8.27 3.76 -7.95
N VAL A 159 -9.39 4.12 -8.58
CA VAL A 159 -9.86 3.49 -9.82
C VAL A 159 -8.91 3.76 -10.99
N GLN A 160 -8.46 5.00 -11.15
CA GLN A 160 -7.50 5.35 -12.21
C GLN A 160 -6.15 4.64 -12.02
N LEU A 161 -5.65 4.55 -10.79
CA LEU A 161 -4.45 3.75 -10.49
C LEU A 161 -4.65 2.27 -10.81
N LEU A 162 -5.80 1.70 -10.44
CA LEU A 162 -6.11 0.31 -10.72
C LEU A 162 -6.18 0.04 -12.23
N GLN A 163 -6.81 0.92 -13.00
CA GLN A 163 -6.87 0.83 -14.46
C GLN A 163 -5.47 0.88 -15.07
N LYS A 164 -4.66 1.88 -14.70
CA LYS A 164 -3.27 2.02 -15.14
C LYS A 164 -2.45 0.76 -14.84
N ALA A 165 -2.61 0.20 -13.64
CA ALA A 165 -1.92 -1.01 -13.21
C ALA A 165 -2.33 -2.25 -14.00
N LEU A 166 -3.62 -2.43 -14.28
CA LEU A 166 -4.11 -3.57 -15.06
C LEU A 166 -3.66 -3.48 -16.52
N SER A 167 -3.63 -2.28 -17.11
CA SER A 167 -3.11 -2.07 -18.46
C SER A 167 -1.61 -2.31 -18.58
N SER A 168 -0.82 -2.02 -17.53
CA SER A 168 0.62 -2.31 -17.54
C SER A 168 0.98 -3.80 -17.38
N LEU A 169 -0.02 -4.66 -17.09
CA LEU A 169 0.14 -6.10 -16.92
C LEU A 169 -0.41 -6.92 -18.11
N GLN A 170 -0.96 -6.23 -19.13
CA GLN A 170 -1.36 -6.82 -20.41
C GLN A 170 -0.17 -6.88 -21.35
#